data_AF-A0A8H7KB63-F1
#
_entry.id   AF-A0A8H7KB63-F1
#
_cell.length_a   1.000
_cell.length_b   1.000
_cell.length_c   1.000
_cell.angle_alpha   90.00
_cell.angle_beta   90.00
_cell.angle_gamma   90.00
#
_symmetry.space_group_name_H-M   'P 1'
#
loop_
_entity.id
_entity.type
_entity.pdbx_description
1 polymer ?
#
loop_
_entity_poly.entity_id
_entity_poly.type
_entity_poly.pdbx_seq_one_letter_code
_entity_poly.pdbx_strand_id
1 'polypeptide(L)'
;MHSSLILGAASAALFSLAEGHGWLTGARVNGAGWTDGQNPNWYYITSPPATAGWKALNQDNGFVDPASFQTSNIDCHKSAVTNTQYVTANAGDTLTLYWNTWPDSHKGPIINYIAPVS
;
A
#
# COMPACT_ATOMS: atom_id res chain seq x y z
N MET A 1 -17.26 54.13 -18.73
CA MET A 1 -16.36 53.48 -17.74
C MET A 1 -17.17 53.02 -16.55
N HIS A 2 -17.69 51.80 -16.52
CA HIS A 2 -18.04 51.10 -15.27
C HIS A 2 -17.70 49.63 -15.50
N SER A 3 -16.56 49.25 -14.95
CA SER A 3 -15.98 47.91 -15.00
C SER A 3 -16.83 46.97 -14.15
N SER A 4 -17.39 45.92 -14.75
CA SER A 4 -17.99 44.81 -14.00
C SER A 4 -16.95 43.70 -13.92
N LEU A 5 -16.27 43.62 -12.79
CA LEU A 5 -15.38 42.51 -12.44
C LEU A 5 -16.22 41.24 -12.30
N ILE A 6 -16.13 40.35 -13.29
CA ILE A 6 -16.50 38.95 -13.13
C ILE A 6 -15.37 38.31 -12.31
N LEU A 7 -15.50 38.30 -10.98
CA LEU A 7 -14.70 37.42 -10.14
C LEU A 7 -15.47 36.10 -10.02
N GLY A 8 -15.19 35.19 -10.96
CA GLY A 8 -15.67 33.82 -10.89
C GLY A 8 -15.19 33.19 -9.59
N ALA A 9 -16.12 32.78 -8.73
CA ALA A 9 -15.82 31.99 -7.57
C ALA A 9 -15.21 30.66 -8.03
N ALA A 10 -13.89 30.54 -7.96
CA ALA A 10 -13.19 29.27 -8.09
C ALA A 10 -13.63 28.41 -6.91
N SER A 11 -14.71 27.65 -7.10
CA SER A 11 -15.10 26.56 -6.23
C SER A 11 -14.06 25.47 -6.43
N ALA A 12 -12.93 25.59 -5.73
CA ALA A 12 -12.02 24.48 -5.56
C ALA A 12 -12.81 23.41 -4.80
N ALA A 13 -13.34 22.44 -5.52
CA ALA A 13 -13.92 21.25 -4.93
C ALA A 13 -12.80 20.62 -4.08
N LEU A 14 -12.90 20.78 -2.77
CA LEU A 14 -12.11 20.03 -1.80
C LEU A 14 -12.58 18.59 -1.92
N PHE A 15 -12.04 17.85 -2.90
CA PHE A 15 -12.15 16.41 -2.89
C PHE A 15 -11.49 15.95 -1.59
N SER A 16 -12.28 15.39 -0.68
CA SER A 16 -11.73 14.72 0.49
C SER A 16 -10.86 13.59 -0.04
N LEU A 17 -9.55 13.76 0.02
CA LEU A 17 -8.63 12.67 -0.25
C LEU A 17 -8.82 11.67 0.89
N ALA A 18 -9.24 10.46 0.56
CA ALA A 18 -9.30 9.36 1.52
C ALA A 18 -7.88 8.83 1.72
N GLU A 19 -7.27 9.20 2.84
CA GLU A 19 -5.94 8.73 3.21
C GLU A 19 -6.04 7.33 3.84
N GLY A 20 -5.91 6.30 3.01
CA GLY A 20 -5.95 4.90 3.45
C GLY A 20 -4.82 4.55 4.39
N HIS A 21 -5.16 4.01 5.56
CA HIS A 21 -4.19 3.55 6.55
C HIS A 21 -4.33 2.07 6.86
N GLY A 22 -3.29 1.30 6.57
CA GLY A 22 -3.24 -0.14 6.79
C GLY A 22 -2.04 -0.78 6.09
N TRP A 23 -1.69 -1.98 6.54
CA TRP A 23 -0.66 -2.81 5.94
C TRP A 23 -0.99 -4.30 6.07
N LEU A 24 -0.33 -5.13 5.26
CA LEU A 24 -0.49 -6.58 5.26
C LEU A 24 0.32 -7.23 6.39
N THR A 25 -0.36 -7.76 7.40
CA THR A 25 0.27 -8.48 8.51
C THR A 25 0.88 -9.81 8.08
N GLY A 26 0.34 -10.43 7.03
CA GLY A 26 0.84 -11.68 6.51
C GLY A 26 -0.13 -12.36 5.55
N ALA A 27 0.20 -13.60 5.22
CA ALA A 27 -0.55 -14.39 4.26
C ALA A 27 -0.64 -15.88 4.65
N ARG A 28 -1.62 -16.58 4.04
CA ARG A 28 -1.76 -18.04 4.09
C ARG A 28 -2.03 -18.60 2.71
N VAL A 29 -1.52 -19.79 2.43
CA VAL A 29 -1.78 -20.52 1.18
C VAL A 29 -2.74 -21.66 1.48
N ASN A 30 -3.87 -21.70 0.78
CA ASN A 30 -4.98 -22.65 1.02
C ASN A 30 -5.43 -22.70 2.49
N GLY A 31 -5.37 -21.56 3.19
CA GLY A 31 -5.71 -21.43 4.61
C GLY A 31 -4.69 -22.04 5.59
N ALA A 32 -3.63 -22.68 5.09
CA ALA A 32 -2.59 -23.35 5.85
C ALA A 32 -1.30 -22.53 5.95
N GLY A 33 -0.50 -22.83 6.98
CA GLY A 33 0.72 -22.10 7.30
C GLY A 33 0.46 -20.64 7.68
N TRP A 34 1.52 -19.93 8.02
CA TRP A 34 1.51 -18.47 8.14
C TRP A 34 2.83 -17.95 7.58
N THR A 35 2.75 -16.93 6.73
CA THR A 35 3.91 -16.18 6.28
C THR A 35 3.76 -14.74 6.72
N ASP A 36 4.77 -14.25 7.46
CA ASP A 36 4.77 -12.87 7.93
C ASP A 36 4.85 -11.89 6.76
N GLY A 37 4.03 -10.85 6.86
CA GLY A 37 4.18 -9.63 6.09
C GLY A 37 5.18 -8.69 6.74
N GLN A 38 5.42 -7.55 6.11
CA GLN A 38 6.42 -6.62 6.60
C GLN A 38 5.80 -5.52 7.48
N ASN A 39 5.97 -5.64 8.80
CA ASN A 39 5.53 -4.63 9.75
C ASN A 39 6.32 -3.33 9.55
N PRO A 40 5.68 -2.15 9.33
CA PRO A 40 6.36 -0.87 9.13
C PRO A 40 7.34 -0.47 10.24
N ASN A 41 7.14 -0.97 11.47
CA ASN A 41 8.04 -0.72 12.60
C ASN A 41 9.44 -1.33 12.42
N TRP A 42 9.68 -2.11 11.37
CA TRP A 42 11.00 -2.62 11.00
C TRP A 42 12.09 -1.55 10.99
N TYR A 43 11.73 -0.32 10.63
CA TYR A 43 12.65 0.82 10.55
C TYR A 43 13.29 1.16 11.91
N TYR A 44 12.59 0.86 13.01
CA TYR A 44 13.03 1.16 14.37
C TYR A 44 13.66 -0.04 15.09
N ILE A 45 13.71 -1.20 14.43
CA ILE A 45 14.21 -2.45 15.02
C ILE A 45 15.62 -2.70 14.50
N THR A 46 16.58 -2.89 15.40
CA THR A 46 17.91 -3.38 15.02
C THR A 46 17.79 -4.81 14.51
N SER A 47 18.16 -5.05 13.25
CA SER A 47 18.07 -6.35 12.57
C SER A 47 16.64 -6.92 12.51
N PRO A 48 15.70 -6.28 11.80
CA PRO A 48 14.35 -6.79 11.67
C PRO A 48 14.35 -8.13 10.92
N PRO A 49 13.45 -9.07 11.26
CA PRO A 49 13.37 -10.35 10.56
C PRO A 49 13.11 -10.15 9.06
N ALA A 50 13.66 -11.05 8.25
CA ALA A 50 13.32 -11.11 6.83
C ALA A 50 11.92 -11.72 6.67
N THR A 51 11.06 -11.08 5.88
CA THR A 51 9.67 -11.50 5.66
C THR A 51 9.40 -11.60 4.16
N ALA A 52 8.30 -12.24 3.75
CA ALA A 52 7.94 -12.28 2.33
C ALA A 52 7.41 -10.93 1.82
N GLY A 53 6.96 -10.05 2.72
CA GLY A 53 6.61 -8.67 2.39
C GLY A 53 7.86 -7.82 2.15
N TRP A 54 7.75 -6.80 1.31
CA TRP A 54 8.84 -5.85 1.06
C TRP A 54 8.91 -4.80 2.18
N LYS A 55 10.12 -4.34 2.52
CA LYS A 55 10.33 -3.19 3.40
C LYS A 55 9.99 -1.92 2.67
N ALA A 56 9.15 -1.08 3.25
CA ALA A 56 8.82 0.24 2.71
C ALA A 56 8.87 1.30 3.83
N LEU A 57 8.99 2.56 3.41
CA LEU A 57 8.98 3.74 4.29
C LEU A 57 7.55 4.23 4.52
N ASN A 58 6.76 3.38 5.18
CA ASN A 58 5.35 3.59 5.49
C ASN A 58 5.07 3.50 7.00
N GLN A 59 5.97 4.06 7.82
CA GLN A 59 5.83 4.09 9.28
C GLN A 59 4.62 4.92 9.72
N ASP A 60 4.15 5.82 8.86
CA ASP A 60 2.87 6.54 8.97
C ASP A 60 1.64 5.62 8.82
N ASN A 61 1.84 4.35 8.47
CA ASN A 61 0.80 3.41 8.07
C ASN A 61 0.00 3.88 6.85
N GLY A 62 0.54 4.81 6.05
CA GLY A 62 -0.19 5.53 5.02
C GLY A 62 -0.11 4.93 3.62
N PHE A 63 -0.40 5.77 2.63
CA PHE A 63 -0.58 5.41 1.22
C PHE A 63 0.48 6.08 0.32
N VAL A 64 0.53 5.67 -0.94
CA VAL A 64 1.30 6.36 -1.99
C VAL A 64 0.42 7.41 -2.64
N ASP A 65 0.83 8.67 -2.57
CA ASP A 65 0.06 9.79 -3.12
C ASP A 65 0.01 9.77 -4.66
N PRO A 66 -1.10 10.20 -5.30
CA PRO A 66 -1.21 10.29 -6.75
C PRO A 66 -0.08 11.05 -7.46
N ALA A 67 0.50 12.08 -6.82
CA ALA A 67 1.65 12.79 -7.36
C ALA A 67 2.89 11.89 -7.54
N SER A 68 2.96 10.76 -6.83
CA SER A 68 4.04 9.78 -6.91
C SER A 68 3.76 8.61 -7.88
N PHE A 69 2.64 8.61 -8.61
CA PHE A 69 2.28 7.49 -9.52
C PHE A 69 3.22 7.31 -10.72
N GLN A 70 4.06 8.30 -11.04
CA GLN A 70 5.10 8.19 -12.07
C GLN A 70 6.48 7.85 -11.49
N THR A 71 6.53 7.34 -10.25
CA THR A 71 7.76 6.95 -9.56
C THR A 71 7.68 5.50 -9.13
N SER A 72 8.82 4.89 -8.81
CA SER A 72 8.89 3.52 -8.30
C SER A 72 8.20 3.31 -6.95
N ASN A 73 7.80 4.38 -6.25
CA ASN A 73 7.03 4.25 -5.02
C ASN A 73 5.68 3.56 -5.23
N ILE A 74 5.09 3.63 -6.44
CA ILE A 74 3.80 2.98 -6.71
C ILE A 74 3.93 1.48 -6.96
N ASP A 75 5.14 0.97 -7.24
CA ASP A 75 5.37 -0.43 -7.61
C ASP A 75 5.10 -1.36 -6.42
N CYS A 76 5.69 -1.05 -5.26
CA CYS A 76 5.62 -1.88 -4.05
C CYS A 76 5.55 -1.05 -2.75
N HIS A 77 5.09 0.21 -2.83
CA HIS A 77 5.07 1.25 -1.77
C HIS A 77 6.37 2.09 -1.66
N LYS A 78 6.34 3.13 -0.82
CA LYS A 78 7.38 4.16 -0.65
C LYS A 78 8.76 3.55 -0.42
N SER A 79 9.69 3.78 -1.35
CA SER A 79 11.08 3.31 -1.28
C SER A 79 11.21 1.82 -0.96
N ALA A 80 10.35 0.99 -1.57
CA ALA A 80 10.27 -0.42 -1.24
C ALA A 80 11.55 -1.19 -1.63
N VAL A 81 12.00 -2.08 -0.75
CA VAL A 81 13.14 -2.99 -0.94
C VAL A 81 12.74 -4.41 -0.56
N THR A 82 13.09 -5.37 -1.41
CA THR A 82 12.84 -6.79 -1.16
C THR A 82 13.58 -7.31 0.07
N ASN A 83 12.94 -8.24 0.79
CA ASN A 83 13.53 -8.99 1.90
C ASN A 83 14.06 -10.37 1.49
N THR A 84 14.06 -10.67 0.18
CA THR A 84 14.53 -11.92 -0.45
C THR A 84 13.84 -13.22 -0.01
N GLN A 85 12.88 -13.16 0.92
CA GLN A 85 11.98 -14.27 1.24
C GLN A 85 10.77 -14.27 0.31
N TYR A 86 10.13 -15.43 0.20
CA TYR A 86 9.01 -15.65 -0.71
C TYR A 86 7.96 -16.59 -0.09
N VAL A 87 6.75 -16.53 -0.64
CA VAL A 87 5.68 -17.50 -0.36
C VAL A 87 5.70 -18.54 -1.47
N THR A 88 5.78 -19.82 -1.12
CA THR A 88 5.61 -20.91 -2.09
C THR A 88 4.12 -21.21 -2.27
N ALA A 89 3.65 -21.20 -3.51
CA ALA A 89 2.29 -21.57 -3.88
C ALA A 89 2.29 -22.28 -5.24
N ASN A 90 1.36 -23.20 -5.45
CA ASN A 90 1.12 -23.84 -6.74
C ASN A 90 0.12 -23.02 -7.56
N ALA A 91 0.12 -23.23 -8.88
CA ALA A 91 -0.94 -22.68 -9.72
C ALA A 91 -2.31 -23.22 -9.28
N GLY A 92 -3.27 -22.32 -9.07
CA GLY A 92 -4.61 -22.65 -8.58
C GLY A 92 -4.77 -22.58 -7.06
N ASP A 93 -3.68 -22.44 -6.30
CA ASP A 93 -3.78 -22.22 -4.85
C ASP A 93 -4.39 -20.85 -4.53
N THR A 94 -5.08 -20.76 -3.40
CA THR A 94 -5.63 -19.50 -2.88
C THR A 94 -4.64 -18.87 -1.91
N LEU A 95 -4.15 -17.67 -2.24
CA LEU A 95 -3.40 -16.82 -1.32
C LEU A 95 -4.35 -15.89 -0.57
N THR A 96 -4.49 -16.06 0.74
CA THR A 96 -5.26 -15.16 1.60
C THR A 96 -4.33 -14.13 2.23
N LEU A 97 -4.61 -12.85 2.04
CA LEU A 97 -3.84 -11.73 2.59
C LEU A 97 -4.59 -11.11 3.77
N TYR A 98 -3.88 -10.86 4.87
CA TYR A 98 -4.45 -10.34 6.12
C TYR A 98 -3.98 -8.91 6.34
N TRP A 99 -4.92 -7.98 6.49
CA TRP A 99 -4.65 -6.58 6.82
C TRP A 99 -4.72 -6.37 8.34
N ASN A 100 -3.93 -5.43 8.87
CA ASN A 100 -4.05 -5.03 10.28
C ASN A 100 -5.35 -4.26 10.54
N THR A 101 -5.60 -3.24 9.72
CA THR A 101 -6.68 -2.27 9.86
C THR A 101 -7.21 -1.94 8.47
N TRP A 102 -8.54 -1.91 8.34
CA TRP A 102 -9.23 -1.39 7.16
C TRP A 102 -10.47 -0.62 7.61
N PRO A 103 -10.40 0.71 7.77
CA PRO A 103 -11.53 1.49 8.27
C PRO A 103 -12.69 1.49 7.27
N ASP A 104 -13.92 1.48 7.77
CA ASP A 104 -15.11 1.47 6.90
C ASP A 104 -15.20 2.69 5.97
N SER A 105 -14.61 3.82 6.35
CA SER A 105 -14.55 5.02 5.51
C SER A 105 -13.68 4.85 4.25
N HIS A 106 -12.80 3.87 4.21
CA HIS A 106 -11.87 3.64 3.11
C HIS A 106 -12.42 2.59 2.13
N LYS A 107 -13.53 2.95 1.48
CA LYS A 107 -14.15 2.15 0.43
C LYS A 107 -13.40 2.36 -0.89
N GLY A 108 -12.98 1.28 -1.51
CA GLY A 108 -12.27 1.29 -2.77
C GLY A 108 -12.09 -0.11 -3.33
N PRO A 109 -11.59 -0.22 -4.57
CA PRO A 109 -11.28 -1.51 -5.16
C PRO A 109 -10.07 -2.17 -4.48
N ILE A 110 -10.04 -3.49 -4.50
CA ILE A 110 -8.83 -4.29 -4.22
C ILE A 110 -8.39 -4.88 -5.57
N ILE A 111 -7.14 -4.63 -5.95
CA ILE A 111 -6.59 -5.07 -7.23
C ILE A 111 -5.31 -5.86 -6.96
N ASN A 112 -5.14 -6.98 -7.64
CA ASN A 112 -3.99 -7.86 -7.48
C ASN A 112 -3.28 -8.04 -8.82
N TYR A 113 -1.95 -8.06 -8.79
CA TYR A 113 -1.08 -8.21 -9.95
C TYR A 113 0.01 -9.24 -9.64
N ILE A 114 0.52 -9.89 -10.69
CA ILE A 114 1.70 -10.75 -10.62
C ILE A 114 2.67 -10.29 -11.71
N ALA A 115 3.94 -10.12 -11.33
CA ALA A 115 5.03 -9.83 -12.26
C ALA A 115 6.12 -10.90 -12.13
N PRO A 116 6.69 -11.40 -13.24
CA PRO A 116 7.79 -12.36 -13.18
C PRO A 116 9.06 -11.68 -12.66
N VAL A 117 9.83 -12.40 -11.84
CA VAL A 117 11.19 -12.02 -11.45
C VAL A 117 12.13 -12.70 -12.43
N SER A 118 12.65 -11.96 -13.42
CA SER A 118 13.54 -12.48 -14.47
C SER A 118 14.81 -11.66 -14.60
#